data_AF-A0A7S0Z3H4-F1
#
_entry.id   AF-A0A7S0Z3H4-F1
#
_cell.length_a   1.000
_cell.length_b   1.000
_cell.length_c   1.000
_cell.angle_alpha   90.00
_cell.angle_beta   90.00
_cell.angle_gamma   90.00
#
_symmetry.space_group_name_H-M   'P 1'
#
loop_
_entity.id
_entity.type
_entity.pdbx_description
1 polymer ?
#
loop_
_entity_poly.entity_id
_entity_poly.type
_entity_poly.pdbx_seq_one_letter_code
_entity_poly.pdbx_strand_id
1 'polypeptide(L)'
;DDAKARAPPPSSAAWNSTETSTSYDWTFTTPYGGSVSVAPSRAAPAPTWEPTSLRIDRAMLTERDPIQLYDELTLYESELDDNGVARLALKVRAMPKCWFVLLRFWLRVDGVRVRLRETRFFCDVTQRDKAGTVCVVRETQLRDETWDELRARGAPSAPSQYPDCDQAASVLLAAGGPVRVDTHALHLAR
;
A
#
# COMPACT_ATOMS: atom_id res chain seq x y z
N ASP A 1 -6.58 9.40 -35.97
CA ASP A 1 -6.31 10.26 -34.80
C ASP A 1 -7.42 10.15 -33.78
N ASP A 2 -7.40 9.08 -32.97
CA ASP A 2 -8.30 8.95 -31.82
C ASP A 2 -7.44 8.73 -30.58
N ALA A 3 -6.79 9.80 -30.15
CA ALA A 3 -6.24 9.91 -28.81
C ALA A 3 -7.42 10.02 -27.83
N LYS A 4 -8.02 8.87 -27.50
CA LYS A 4 -9.01 8.78 -26.43
C LYS A 4 -8.29 9.15 -25.12
N ALA A 5 -8.44 10.42 -24.73
CA ALA A 5 -7.84 10.96 -23.52
C ALA A 5 -8.16 10.04 -22.35
N ARG A 6 -7.11 9.40 -21.83
CA ARG A 6 -7.19 8.49 -20.70
C ARG A 6 -7.64 9.31 -19.50
N ALA A 7 -8.82 9.00 -18.96
CA ALA A 7 -9.36 9.68 -17.79
C ALA A 7 -8.30 9.65 -16.66
N PRO A 8 -8.11 10.77 -15.94
CA PRO A 8 -7.19 10.78 -14.82
C PRO A 8 -7.63 9.71 -13.80
N PRO A 9 -6.69 9.00 -13.15
CA PRO A 9 -7.04 8.03 -12.14
C PRO A 9 -7.87 8.74 -11.06
N PRO A 10 -8.98 8.13 -10.58
CA PRO A 10 -9.81 8.76 -9.57
C PRO A 10 -8.93 9.06 -8.35
N SER A 11 -8.77 10.36 -8.08
CA SER A 11 -8.28 10.83 -6.81
C SER A 11 -9.44 10.78 -5.81
N SER A 12 -9.13 10.39 -4.58
CA SER A 12 -10.00 10.28 -3.41
C SER A 12 -10.76 8.96 -3.19
N ALA A 13 -10.73 8.55 -1.93
CA ALA A 13 -11.10 7.27 -1.33
C ALA A 13 -12.62 6.96 -1.29
N ALA A 14 -13.42 7.41 -2.27
CA ALA A 14 -14.86 7.15 -2.27
C ALA A 14 -15.21 5.91 -3.13
N TRP A 15 -15.96 4.98 -2.55
CA TRP A 15 -16.60 3.87 -3.27
C TRP A 15 -17.59 4.43 -4.31
N ASN A 16 -17.43 4.06 -5.58
CA ASN A 16 -18.31 4.53 -6.65
C ASN A 16 -19.49 3.57 -6.85
N SER A 17 -20.60 3.81 -6.14
CA SER A 17 -21.82 3.01 -6.25
C SER A 17 -22.55 3.15 -7.59
N THR A 18 -22.08 4.03 -8.48
CA THR A 18 -22.71 4.35 -9.77
C THR A 18 -21.92 3.87 -10.97
N GLU A 19 -20.82 3.15 -10.76
CA GLU A 19 -20.00 2.61 -11.85
C GLU A 19 -20.78 1.54 -12.64
N THR A 20 -20.90 1.74 -13.94
CA THR A 20 -21.53 0.78 -14.84
C THR A 20 -20.66 -0.45 -15.04
N SER A 21 -21.25 -1.64 -15.22
CA SER A 21 -20.48 -2.88 -15.43
C SER A 21 -19.55 -2.81 -16.66
N THR A 22 -19.88 -1.98 -17.66
CA THR A 22 -19.08 -1.77 -18.87
C THR A 22 -17.84 -0.90 -18.65
N SER A 23 -17.77 -0.12 -17.56
CA SER A 23 -16.61 0.72 -17.24
C SER A 23 -15.67 0.09 -16.22
N TYR A 24 -16.14 -0.92 -15.48
CA TYR A 24 -15.35 -1.61 -14.46
C TYR A 24 -14.32 -2.56 -15.10
N ASP A 25 -13.06 -2.49 -14.64
CA ASP A 25 -11.95 -3.24 -15.25
C ASP A 25 -11.73 -4.65 -14.67
N TRP A 26 -12.55 -5.08 -13.71
CA TRP A 26 -12.49 -6.40 -13.05
C TRP A 26 -11.15 -6.74 -12.37
N THR A 27 -10.28 -5.75 -12.17
CA THR A 27 -8.97 -5.98 -11.51
C THR A 27 -9.02 -5.90 -9.99
N PHE A 28 -10.19 -5.55 -9.42
CA PHE A 28 -10.36 -5.30 -7.98
C PHE A 28 -9.32 -4.30 -7.43
N THR A 29 -8.84 -3.38 -8.27
CA THR A 29 -7.90 -2.35 -7.84
C THR A 29 -8.54 -1.49 -6.76
N THR A 30 -7.78 -1.24 -5.68
CA THR A 30 -8.28 -0.45 -4.55
C THR A 30 -7.33 0.69 -4.17
N PRO A 31 -7.85 1.91 -3.91
CA PRO A 31 -7.13 2.98 -3.25
C PRO A 31 -7.17 2.84 -1.71
N TYR A 32 -7.70 1.73 -1.17
CA TYR A 32 -7.79 1.51 0.27
C TYR A 32 -6.44 1.63 0.97
N GLY A 33 -6.32 2.57 1.92
CA GLY A 33 -5.09 2.88 2.64
C GLY A 33 -5.28 2.80 4.16
N GLY A 34 -6.16 1.90 4.60
CA GLY A 34 -6.61 1.77 5.99
C GLY A 34 -7.78 2.69 6.34
N SER A 35 -8.56 2.27 7.34
CA SER A 35 -9.63 3.08 7.95
C SER A 35 -9.23 3.46 9.36
N VAL A 36 -9.49 4.71 9.75
CA VAL A 36 -9.36 5.16 11.15
C VAL A 36 -10.72 4.98 11.82
N SER A 37 -10.76 4.21 12.90
CA SER A 37 -11.93 4.09 13.76
C SER A 37 -11.51 4.43 15.18
N VAL A 38 -12.25 5.35 15.80
CA VAL A 38 -12.05 5.73 17.21
C VAL A 38 -13.40 5.55 17.90
N ALA A 39 -13.37 4.99 19.11
CA ALA A 39 -14.57 4.93 19.93
C ALA A 39 -15.11 6.35 20.15
N PRO A 40 -16.43 6.58 20.07
CA PRO A 40 -17.00 7.92 20.21
C PRO A 40 -16.62 8.51 21.58
N SER A 41 -15.74 9.50 21.57
CA SER A 41 -15.39 10.31 22.73
C SER A 41 -16.06 11.67 22.61
N ARG A 42 -16.69 12.15 23.69
CA ARG A 42 -17.32 13.48 23.75
C ARG A 42 -16.30 14.63 23.75
N ALA A 43 -15.01 14.34 23.87
CA ALA A 43 -13.99 15.33 24.23
C ALA A 43 -13.05 15.76 23.08
N ALA A 44 -12.98 15.03 21.96
CA ALA A 44 -12.08 15.37 20.86
C ALA A 44 -12.58 14.88 19.50
N PRO A 45 -12.28 15.61 18.40
CA PRO A 45 -12.51 15.12 17.05
C PRO A 45 -11.68 13.86 16.77
N ALA A 46 -12.16 13.01 15.87
CA ALA A 46 -11.41 11.84 15.43
C ALA A 46 -10.09 12.28 14.75
N PRO A 47 -8.97 11.59 15.01
CA PRO A 47 -7.70 11.93 14.40
C PRO A 47 -7.77 11.69 12.89
N THR A 48 -7.17 12.59 12.13
CA THR A 48 -7.16 12.57 10.66
C THR A 48 -5.74 12.48 10.11
N TRP A 49 -5.60 11.84 8.96
CA TRP A 49 -4.32 11.76 8.25
C TRP A 49 -3.95 13.12 7.67
N GLU A 50 -2.74 13.60 7.97
CA GLU A 50 -2.21 14.87 7.47
C GLU A 50 -0.96 14.62 6.61
N PRO A 51 -0.78 15.29 5.46
CA PRO A 51 0.45 15.19 4.67
C PRO A 51 1.68 15.52 5.51
N THR A 52 2.77 14.76 5.36
CA THR A 52 3.97 14.95 6.18
C THR A 52 5.27 14.70 5.44
N SER A 53 6.35 15.32 5.92
CA SER A 53 7.73 15.04 5.52
C SER A 53 8.40 13.98 6.39
N LEU A 54 7.75 13.50 7.45
CA LEU A 54 8.24 12.38 8.26
C LEU A 54 8.47 11.14 7.41
N ARG A 55 9.38 10.27 7.84
CA ARG A 55 9.72 9.01 7.17
C ARG A 55 9.71 7.87 8.17
N ILE A 56 9.47 6.67 7.66
CA ILE A 56 9.58 5.45 8.45
C ILE A 56 11.05 5.24 8.81
N ASP A 57 11.34 5.07 10.09
CA ASP A 57 12.68 4.71 10.55
C ASP A 57 12.96 3.24 10.22
N ARG A 58 13.63 3.03 9.09
CA ARG A 58 13.99 1.68 8.64
C ARG A 58 15.09 1.05 9.50
N ALA A 59 15.90 1.83 10.20
CA ALA A 59 16.94 1.28 11.06
C ALA A 59 16.30 0.58 12.26
N MET A 60 15.25 1.17 12.85
CA MET A 60 14.50 0.53 13.93
C MET A 60 13.84 -0.78 13.50
N LEU A 61 13.42 -0.89 12.23
CA LEU A 61 12.83 -2.12 11.68
C LEU A 61 13.85 -3.23 11.40
N THR A 62 15.15 -2.91 11.34
CA THR A 62 16.23 -3.89 11.12
C THR A 62 16.97 -4.26 12.40
N GLU A 63 16.64 -3.62 13.53
CA GLU A 63 17.11 -4.02 14.85
C GLU A 63 16.68 -5.45 15.18
N ARG A 64 17.52 -6.15 15.95
CA ARG A 64 17.26 -7.53 16.39
C ARG A 64 16.40 -7.58 17.66
N ASP A 65 15.38 -6.74 17.71
CA ASP A 65 14.41 -6.75 18.79
C ASP A 65 13.48 -7.97 18.65
N PRO A 66 13.08 -8.63 19.76
CA PRO A 66 12.17 -9.76 19.69
C PRO A 66 10.81 -9.32 19.15
N ILE A 67 10.30 -10.05 18.17
CA ILE A 67 8.94 -9.85 17.65
C ILE A 67 7.95 -10.38 18.70
N GLN A 68 7.23 -9.48 19.35
CA GLN A 68 6.23 -9.81 20.37
C GLN A 68 4.92 -10.30 19.74
N LEU A 69 4.60 -9.80 18.54
CA LEU A 69 3.43 -10.19 17.76
C LEU A 69 3.79 -10.21 16.28
N TYR A 70 3.43 -11.30 15.60
CA TYR A 70 3.41 -11.38 14.14
C TYR A 70 2.07 -11.97 13.70
N ASP A 71 1.45 -11.36 12.70
CA ASP A 71 0.28 -11.95 12.05
C ASP A 71 0.22 -11.55 10.57
N GLU A 72 -0.47 -12.36 9.78
CA GLU A 72 -0.71 -12.13 8.37
C GLU A 72 -2.15 -12.49 8.00
N LEU A 73 -2.83 -11.58 7.32
CA LEU A 73 -4.23 -11.74 6.93
C LEU A 73 -4.43 -11.35 5.47
N THR A 74 -4.98 -12.27 4.68
CA THR A 74 -5.49 -11.98 3.34
C THR A 74 -6.90 -11.40 3.46
N LEU A 75 -7.13 -10.22 2.89
CA LEU A 75 -8.43 -9.57 2.84
C LEU A 75 -9.26 -10.07 1.65
N TYR A 76 -8.65 -10.14 0.46
CA TYR A 76 -9.24 -10.80 -0.71
C TYR A 76 -8.18 -11.27 -1.69
N GLU A 77 -8.56 -12.21 -2.54
CA GLU A 77 -7.76 -12.78 -3.62
C GLU A 77 -8.67 -13.15 -4.80
N SER A 78 -8.14 -13.06 -6.02
CA SER A 78 -8.78 -13.47 -7.26
C SER A 78 -7.72 -13.88 -8.29
N GLU A 79 -7.99 -14.93 -9.06
CA GLU A 79 -7.15 -15.41 -10.17
C GLU A 79 -7.52 -14.75 -11.52
N LEU A 80 -8.41 -13.76 -11.51
CA LEU A 80 -8.83 -12.99 -12.69
C LEU A 80 -9.26 -13.88 -13.87
N ASP A 81 -10.05 -14.92 -13.60
CA ASP A 81 -10.45 -15.94 -14.58
C ASP A 81 -9.25 -16.51 -15.36
N ASP A 82 -8.21 -16.91 -14.62
CA ASP A 82 -6.92 -17.42 -15.12
C ASP A 82 -6.06 -16.41 -15.92
N ASN A 83 -6.40 -15.12 -15.89
CA ASN A 83 -5.63 -14.06 -16.56
C ASN A 83 -4.62 -13.36 -15.65
N GLY A 84 -4.42 -13.86 -14.42
CA GLY A 84 -3.38 -13.38 -13.53
C GLY A 84 -3.72 -13.52 -12.05
N VAL A 85 -3.46 -12.47 -11.27
CA VAL A 85 -3.76 -12.47 -9.84
C VAL A 85 -4.03 -11.06 -9.33
N ALA A 86 -5.05 -10.90 -8.49
CA ALA A 86 -5.27 -9.73 -7.66
C ALA A 86 -5.36 -10.16 -6.20
N ARG A 87 -4.53 -9.59 -5.33
CA ARG A 87 -4.47 -9.95 -3.90
C ARG A 87 -4.28 -8.73 -3.02
N LEU A 88 -5.09 -8.60 -1.98
CA LEU A 88 -4.90 -7.64 -0.91
C LEU A 88 -4.64 -8.38 0.39
N ALA A 89 -3.47 -8.18 0.99
CA ALA A 89 -3.10 -8.80 2.26
C ALA A 89 -2.40 -7.80 3.18
N LEU A 90 -2.44 -8.06 4.50
CA LEU A 90 -1.73 -7.29 5.50
C LEU A 90 -0.78 -8.19 6.30
N LYS A 91 0.38 -7.65 6.66
CA LYS A 91 1.36 -8.26 7.59
C LYS A 91 1.58 -7.30 8.75
N VAL A 92 1.52 -7.80 9.98
CA VAL A 92 1.69 -7.03 11.23
C VAL A 92 2.90 -7.53 11.99
N ARG A 93 3.69 -6.59 12.53
CA ARG A 93 4.81 -6.85 13.44
C ARG A 93 4.77 -5.87 14.60
N ALA A 94 4.82 -6.36 15.84
CA ALA A 94 5.03 -5.54 17.02
C ALA A 94 6.34 -5.93 17.71
N MET A 95 7.14 -4.92 18.02
CA MET A 95 8.39 -4.99 18.77
C MET A 95 8.26 -4.09 20.01
N PRO A 96 9.15 -4.21 21.02
CA PRO A 96 9.05 -3.41 22.24
C PRO A 96 9.03 -1.89 22.00
N LYS A 97 9.77 -1.40 21.00
CA LYS A 97 9.93 0.03 20.70
C LYS A 97 8.98 0.54 19.62
N CYS A 98 8.48 -0.32 18.75
CA CYS A 98 7.67 0.10 17.62
C CYS A 98 6.78 -1.02 17.09
N TRP A 99 5.80 -0.64 16.28
CA TRP A 99 5.05 -1.59 15.47
C TRP A 99 5.04 -1.15 14.01
N PHE A 100 4.87 -2.15 13.13
CA PHE A 100 4.87 -1.98 11.69
C PHE A 100 3.74 -2.81 11.07
N VAL A 101 3.00 -2.19 10.15
CA VAL A 101 1.97 -2.87 9.35
C VAL A 101 2.26 -2.63 7.88
N LEU A 102 2.27 -3.68 7.08
CA LEU A 102 2.33 -3.62 5.63
C LEU A 102 1.00 -4.10 5.05
N LEU A 103 0.22 -3.18 4.50
CA LEU A 103 -0.92 -3.49 3.64
C LEU A 103 -0.44 -3.48 2.19
N ARG A 104 -0.57 -4.61 1.49
CA ARG A 104 -0.09 -4.77 0.12
C ARG A 104 -1.23 -5.23 -0.80
N PHE A 105 -1.51 -4.41 -1.81
CA PHE A 105 -2.27 -4.82 -2.99
C PHE A 105 -1.29 -5.20 -4.10
N TRP A 106 -1.40 -6.43 -4.58
CA TRP A 106 -0.64 -6.98 -5.69
C TRP A 106 -1.60 -7.32 -6.84
N LEU A 107 -1.29 -6.84 -8.03
CA LEU A 107 -2.01 -7.12 -9.26
C LEU A 107 -1.02 -7.49 -10.34
N ARG A 108 -1.24 -8.65 -10.96
CA ARG A 108 -0.60 -9.08 -12.20
C ARG A 108 -1.71 -9.43 -13.16
N VAL A 109 -1.73 -8.79 -14.32
CA VAL A 109 -2.57 -9.19 -15.45
C VAL A 109 -1.61 -9.65 -16.53
N ASP A 110 -1.64 -10.93 -16.86
CA ASP A 110 -0.63 -11.56 -17.70
C ASP A 110 -0.67 -10.95 -19.11
N GLY A 111 0.51 -10.56 -19.61
CA GLY A 111 0.63 -9.85 -20.89
C GLY A 111 0.13 -8.39 -20.90
N VAL A 112 -0.58 -7.92 -19.86
CA VAL A 112 -1.07 -6.53 -19.78
C VAL A 112 -0.29 -5.63 -18.82
N ARG A 113 -0.28 -5.91 -17.51
CA ARG A 113 0.37 -5.01 -16.52
C ARG A 113 0.74 -5.67 -15.21
N VAL A 114 1.64 -5.03 -14.47
CA VAL A 114 1.88 -5.28 -13.05
C VAL A 114 1.58 -4.01 -12.25
N ARG A 115 0.99 -4.19 -11.06
CA ARG A 115 0.73 -3.11 -10.13
C ARG A 115 0.95 -3.59 -8.71
N LEU A 116 1.80 -2.85 -8.00
CA LEU A 116 2.13 -3.11 -6.61
C LEU A 116 1.87 -1.84 -5.81
N ARG A 117 0.91 -1.90 -4.89
CA ARG A 117 0.60 -0.82 -3.97
C ARG A 117 0.85 -1.27 -2.55
N GLU A 118 1.76 -0.60 -1.87
CA GLU A 118 2.18 -0.93 -0.52
C GLU A 118 1.93 0.27 0.40
N THR A 119 1.00 0.14 1.32
CA THR A 119 0.77 1.10 2.40
C THR A 119 1.40 0.57 3.66
N ARG A 120 2.45 1.26 4.11
CA ARG A 120 3.23 0.95 5.30
C ARG A 120 2.80 1.88 6.43
N PHE A 121 2.50 1.32 7.58
CA PHE A 121 2.24 2.06 8.81
C PHE A 121 3.36 1.77 9.79
N PHE A 122 3.86 2.81 10.43
CA PHE A 122 4.93 2.72 11.41
C PHE A 122 4.63 3.63 12.59
N CYS A 123 4.88 3.15 13.79
CA CYS A 123 4.77 3.93 15.01
C CYS A 123 5.92 3.56 15.94
N ASP A 124 6.77 4.53 16.24
CA ASP A 124 7.68 4.45 17.38
C ASP A 124 6.89 4.79 18.64
N VAL A 125 6.75 3.81 19.54
CA VAL A 125 6.00 3.99 20.79
C VAL A 125 6.83 4.68 21.89
N THR A 126 8.14 4.79 21.67
CA THR A 126 9.09 5.47 22.56
C THR A 126 9.18 6.97 22.27
N GLN A 127 8.96 7.38 21.02
CA GLN A 127 8.94 8.79 20.63
C GLN A 127 7.56 9.42 20.91
N ARG A 128 7.55 10.44 21.77
CA ARG A 128 6.36 11.24 22.09
C ARG A 128 6.63 12.72 21.89
N ASP A 129 5.60 13.45 21.47
CA ASP A 129 5.68 14.91 21.43
C ASP A 129 5.58 15.53 22.84
N LYS A 130 5.67 16.86 22.92
CA LYS A 130 5.56 17.60 24.20
C LYS A 130 4.21 17.39 24.91
N ALA A 131 3.17 16.98 24.18
CA ALA A 131 1.86 16.67 24.71
C ALA A 131 1.71 15.17 25.08
N GLY A 132 2.75 14.35 24.90
CA GLY A 132 2.74 12.92 25.17
C GLY A 132 2.09 12.07 24.07
N THR A 133 1.77 12.66 22.92
CA THR A 133 1.11 12.05 21.77
C THR A 133 2.10 11.16 21.01
N VAL A 134 1.61 10.02 20.51
CA VAL A 134 2.37 9.18 19.55
C VAL A 134 1.94 9.50 18.13
N CYS A 135 2.89 9.40 17.20
CA CYS A 135 2.65 9.65 15.77
C CYS A 135 2.75 8.34 14.99
N VAL A 136 1.72 8.07 14.18
CA VAL A 136 1.77 7.00 13.19
C VAL A 136 2.12 7.61 11.85
N VAL A 137 3.20 7.14 11.23
CA VAL A 137 3.57 7.48 9.85
C VAL A 137 2.98 6.46 8.91
N ARG A 138 2.28 6.92 7.87
CA ARG A 138 1.78 6.12 6.75
C ARG A 138 2.47 6.51 5.46
N GLU A 139 3.24 5.59 4.88
CA GLU A 139 3.86 5.74 3.58
C GLU A 139 3.17 4.80 2.57
N THR A 140 2.57 5.35 1.53
CA THR A 140 2.01 4.56 0.42
C THR A 140 2.93 4.66 -0.79
N GLN A 141 3.41 3.52 -1.27
CA GLN A 141 4.14 3.41 -2.53
C GLN A 141 3.27 2.73 -3.57
N LEU A 142 3.24 3.26 -4.78
CA LEU A 142 2.52 2.68 -5.90
C LEU A 142 3.44 2.58 -7.12
N ARG A 143 3.66 1.33 -7.54
CA ARG A 143 4.30 0.96 -8.81
C ARG A 143 3.23 0.41 -9.72
N ASP A 144 3.16 0.91 -10.94
CA ASP A 144 2.10 0.56 -11.88
C ASP A 144 2.64 0.73 -13.29
N GLU A 145 2.94 -0.39 -13.94
CA GLU A 145 3.61 -0.44 -15.24
C GLU A 145 3.03 -1.55 -16.11
N THR A 146 3.02 -1.34 -17.42
CA THR A 146 2.71 -2.39 -18.39
C THR A 146 3.92 -3.31 -18.60
N TRP A 147 3.70 -4.50 -19.19
CA TRP A 147 4.82 -5.37 -19.55
C TRP A 147 5.75 -4.75 -20.61
N ASP A 148 5.20 -3.93 -21.50
CA ASP A 148 5.97 -3.20 -22.51
C ASP A 148 6.87 -2.13 -21.86
N GLU A 149 6.36 -1.40 -20.86
CA GLU A 149 7.14 -0.42 -20.09
C GLU A 149 8.29 -1.11 -19.34
N LEU A 150 8.00 -2.25 -18.67
CA LEU A 150 9.03 -3.06 -18.01
C LEU A 150 10.11 -3.52 -18.99
N ARG A 151 9.70 -4.04 -20.17
CA ARG A 151 10.61 -4.50 -21.20
C ARG A 151 11.47 -3.37 -21.76
N ALA A 152 10.87 -2.22 -22.03
CA ALA A 152 11.55 -1.05 -22.59
C ALA A 152 12.68 -0.55 -21.69
N ARG A 153 12.54 -0.68 -20.36
CA ARG A 153 13.58 -0.29 -19.38
C ARG A 153 14.47 -1.45 -18.91
N GLY A 154 14.38 -2.63 -19.53
CA GLY A 154 15.21 -3.79 -19.21
C GLY A 154 14.85 -4.48 -17.89
N ALA A 155 13.66 -4.25 -17.34
CA ALA A 155 13.18 -4.97 -16.17
C ALA A 155 12.69 -6.38 -16.55
N PRO A 156 12.63 -7.32 -15.58
CA PRO A 156 11.92 -8.59 -15.74
C PRO A 156 10.52 -8.34 -16.29
N SER A 157 10.15 -9.03 -17.36
CA SER A 157 8.94 -8.76 -18.15
C SER A 157 8.17 -10.02 -18.56
N ALA A 158 8.37 -11.12 -17.84
CA ALA A 158 7.59 -12.35 -17.97
C ALA A 158 6.81 -12.65 -16.68
N PRO A 159 5.55 -13.15 -16.76
CA PRO A 159 4.74 -13.51 -15.60
C PRO A 159 5.42 -14.43 -14.58
N SER A 160 6.21 -15.41 -15.06
CA SER A 160 6.95 -16.35 -14.21
C SER A 160 8.00 -15.69 -13.31
N GLN A 161 8.42 -14.47 -13.62
CA GLN A 161 9.35 -13.68 -12.80
C GLN A 161 8.65 -12.94 -11.66
N TYR A 162 7.31 -12.98 -11.63
CA TYR A 162 6.46 -12.35 -10.62
C TYR A 162 5.43 -13.36 -10.07
N PRO A 163 5.89 -14.47 -9.45
CA PRO A 163 5.01 -15.55 -9.02
C PRO A 163 4.11 -15.16 -7.83
N ASP A 164 4.60 -14.28 -6.96
CA ASP A 164 3.89 -13.82 -5.77
C ASP A 164 4.24 -12.36 -5.44
N CYS A 165 3.55 -11.81 -4.44
CA CYS A 165 3.66 -10.40 -4.09
C CYS A 165 4.99 -10.03 -3.40
N ASP A 166 5.65 -10.96 -2.70
CA ASP A 166 6.93 -10.72 -2.03
C ASP A 166 8.08 -10.71 -3.05
N GLN A 167 8.10 -11.68 -3.97
CA GLN A 167 9.03 -11.74 -5.08
C GLN A 167 8.83 -10.55 -6.02
N ALA A 168 7.57 -10.20 -6.34
CA ALA A 168 7.29 -9.01 -7.14
C ALA A 168 7.81 -7.72 -6.49
N ALA A 169 7.65 -7.57 -5.18
CA ALA A 169 8.20 -6.41 -4.47
C ALA A 169 9.73 -6.35 -4.55
N SER A 170 10.41 -7.49 -4.38
CA SER A 170 11.87 -7.57 -4.50
C SER A 170 12.35 -7.25 -5.92
N VAL A 171 11.71 -7.84 -6.94
CA VAL A 171 12.04 -7.66 -8.35
C VAL A 171 11.83 -6.21 -8.79
N LEU A 172 10.66 -5.63 -8.48
CA LEU A 172 10.36 -4.25 -8.85
C LEU A 172 11.26 -3.24 -8.11
N LEU A 173 11.65 -3.54 -6.87
CA LEU A 173 12.60 -2.71 -6.13
C LEU A 173 13.98 -2.75 -6.80
N ALA A 174 14.49 -3.94 -7.11
CA ALA A 174 15.80 -4.13 -7.74
C ALA A 174 15.85 -3.55 -9.16
N ALA A 175 14.77 -3.70 -9.92
CA ALA A 175 14.65 -3.17 -11.27
C ALA A 175 14.50 -1.63 -11.30
N GLY A 176 14.21 -0.98 -10.18
CA GLY A 176 13.93 0.46 -10.16
C GLY A 176 12.63 0.82 -10.91
N GLY A 177 12.61 1.98 -11.54
CA GLY A 177 11.44 2.48 -12.29
C GLY A 177 10.60 3.51 -11.52
N PRO A 178 9.48 3.97 -12.12
CA PRO A 178 8.63 5.01 -11.53
C PRO A 178 7.92 4.49 -10.28
N VAL A 179 7.95 5.30 -9.21
CA VAL A 179 7.25 5.04 -7.96
C VAL A 179 6.55 6.30 -7.51
N ARG A 180 5.23 6.22 -7.30
CA ARG A 180 4.49 7.28 -6.59
C ARG A 180 4.59 7.02 -5.10
N VAL A 181 4.91 8.06 -4.33
CA VAL A 181 5.05 7.96 -2.87
C VAL A 181 4.24 9.07 -2.21
N ASP A 182 3.30 8.68 -1.36
CA ASP A 182 2.47 9.58 -0.57
C ASP A 182 2.70 9.30 0.91
N THR A 183 3.03 10.34 1.70
CA THR A 183 3.32 10.18 3.13
C THR A 183 2.42 11.04 3.98
N HIS A 184 1.81 10.42 5.00
CA HIS A 184 0.92 11.07 5.94
C HIS A 184 1.31 10.73 7.38
N ALA A 185 0.94 11.59 8.32
CA ALA A 185 1.03 11.35 9.76
C ALA A 185 -0.37 11.33 10.36
N LEU A 186 -0.55 10.52 11.41
CA LEU A 186 -1.73 10.51 12.27
C LEU A 186 -1.27 10.68 13.70
N HIS A 187 -1.68 11.78 14.32
CA HIS A 187 -1.35 12.10 15.71
C HIS A 187 -2.44 11.54 16.62
N LEU A 188 -2.07 10.60 17.49
CA LEU A 188 -3.00 9.92 18.40
C LEU A 188 -2.99 10.59 19.77
N ALA A 189 -3.92 11.53 19.97
CA ALA A 189 -4.15 12.15 21.28
C ALA A 189 -4.57 11.11 22.32
N ARG A 190 -4.23 11.38 23.59
CA ARG A 190 -4.54 10.50 24.71
C ARG A 190 -5.99 10.62 25.15
#